data_AF-A0A3M3ZUR3-F1
#
_entry.id   AF-A0A3M3ZUR3-F1
#
_cell.length_a   1.000
_cell.length_b   1.000
_cell.length_c   1.000
_cell.angle_alpha   90.00
_cell.angle_beta   90.00
_cell.angle_gamma   90.00
#
_symmetry.space_group_name_H-M   'P 1'
#
loop_
_entity.id
_entity.type
_entity.pdbx_description
1 polymer ?
#
loop_
_entity_poly.entity_id
_entity_poly.type
_entity_poly.pdbx_seq_one_letter_code
_entity_poly.pdbx_strand_id
1 'polypeptide(L)'
;MDDSSLTGNKWLMRLTLTCMQCLRENGRPGGASKIEVRDDGCYTAVCLAGHKTLTILQQHKFEVLFEIGANAILDGYHREAVSSFTSSLERFYEYAIRILLEKNDLSDGLFQTVWKSVSNMSERQLGAFIFLWANHFKENPLLLPASLITFRNEVIHKGKIPSQEEALKYGNAVLNVLRPKIKIINETLSEHVKNANFRTVAESAMKADASLKIQTMCIGVILNQDSNMESEGKSLEEHLILVDRTRIQFDNLQEYFNQMLSREGTIMSLGEIHDFLVRKFPELIAKKCKAPDGWSFFLGPIKQGQDSNCIVRALEHSDGGTQFELSVSSRLEGTKKTSIFSGSEEALRQVVDAQLRIYRDQL
;
A
#
# COMPACT_ATOMS: atom_id res chain seq x y z
N MET A 1 34.26 10.85 -2.38
CA MET A 1 33.61 11.05 -1.08
C MET A 1 32.32 10.25 -1.17
N ASP A 2 32.34 9.08 -0.56
CA ASP A 2 31.22 8.14 -0.53
C ASP A 2 30.02 8.77 0.17
N ASP A 3 28.90 8.81 -0.55
CA ASP A 3 27.60 9.29 -0.06
C ASP A 3 26.85 8.12 0.60
N SER A 4 27.46 7.54 1.64
CA SER A 4 26.91 6.42 2.40
C SER A 4 26.28 6.84 3.73
N SER A 5 25.93 8.12 3.90
CA SER A 5 25.46 8.68 5.19
C SER A 5 24.03 9.24 5.18
N LEU A 6 23.20 8.90 4.19
CA LEU A 6 21.75 9.18 4.22
C LEU A 6 20.94 7.90 4.53
N THR A 7 21.29 7.19 5.61
CA THR A 7 20.52 6.05 6.16
C THR A 7 19.53 6.49 7.24
N GLY A 8 19.01 7.71 7.14
CA GLY A 8 17.80 8.10 7.86
C GLY A 8 16.60 7.64 7.07
N ASN A 9 15.84 6.66 7.59
CA ASN A 9 14.53 6.25 7.07
C ASN A 9 13.63 7.48 6.88
N LYS A 10 13.66 8.04 5.67
CA LYS A 10 12.90 9.21 5.29
C LYS A 10 11.55 8.71 4.77
N TRP A 11 10.52 8.94 5.57
CA TRP A 11 9.13 8.65 5.30
C TRP A 11 8.70 9.31 3.97
N LEU A 12 8.86 8.56 2.88
CA LEU A 12 8.28 8.85 1.58
C LEU A 12 7.22 7.78 1.34
N MET A 13 6.07 8.17 0.79
CA MET A 13 5.07 7.20 0.36
C MET A 13 5.69 6.25 -0.67
N ARG A 14 5.84 4.99 -0.29
CA ARG A 14 6.37 3.92 -1.13
C ARG A 14 5.30 2.87 -1.34
N LEU A 15 5.19 2.37 -2.55
CA LEU A 15 4.32 1.28 -2.90
C LEU A 15 5.06 -0.03 -2.76
N THR A 16 4.41 -1.00 -2.16
CA THR A 16 4.89 -2.38 -2.06
C THR A 16 4.39 -3.15 -3.27
N LEU A 17 5.26 -3.43 -4.24
CA LEU A 17 4.91 -4.21 -5.42
C LEU A 17 5.10 -5.70 -5.18
N THR A 18 4.07 -6.49 -5.42
CA THR A 18 4.15 -7.95 -5.42
C THR A 18 4.35 -8.48 -6.85
N CYS A 19 5.13 -9.56 -6.99
CA CYS A 19 5.35 -10.19 -8.29
C CYS A 19 4.26 -11.24 -8.58
N MET A 20 3.36 -10.95 -9.53
CA MET A 20 2.29 -11.88 -9.92
C MET A 20 2.80 -13.02 -10.81
N GLN A 21 3.96 -12.85 -11.45
CA GLN A 21 4.60 -13.96 -12.16
C GLN A 21 5.05 -15.05 -11.18
N CYS A 22 5.65 -14.67 -10.04
CA CYS A 22 5.95 -15.61 -8.98
C CYS A 22 4.67 -16.27 -8.42
N LEU A 23 3.56 -15.53 -8.31
CA LEU A 23 2.27 -16.09 -7.90
C LEU A 23 1.80 -17.17 -8.87
N ARG A 24 1.90 -16.93 -10.18
CA ARG A 24 1.50 -17.89 -11.20
C ARG A 24 2.38 -19.15 -11.19
N GLU A 25 3.69 -19.00 -11.02
CA GLU A 25 4.65 -20.11 -11.10
C GLU A 25 4.72 -20.92 -9.81
N ASN A 26 4.65 -20.25 -8.65
CA ASN A 26 4.92 -20.84 -7.34
C ASN A 26 3.67 -20.92 -6.45
N GLY A 27 2.50 -20.50 -6.93
CA GLY A 27 1.28 -20.38 -6.14
C GLY A 27 1.33 -19.28 -5.07
N ARG A 28 2.37 -18.41 -5.06
CA ARG A 28 2.56 -17.33 -4.09
C ARG A 28 3.33 -16.13 -4.67
N PRO A 29 2.99 -14.88 -4.30
CA PRO A 29 3.67 -13.71 -4.85
C PRO A 29 5.14 -13.67 -4.43
N GLY A 30 6.00 -13.15 -5.32
CA GLY A 30 7.43 -12.98 -5.08
C GLY A 30 7.72 -11.75 -4.21
N GLY A 31 8.97 -11.67 -3.70
CA GLY A 31 9.42 -10.63 -2.78
C GLY A 31 8.99 -9.22 -3.18
N ALA A 32 8.53 -8.47 -2.17
CA ALA A 32 8.01 -7.12 -2.31
C ALA A 32 9.12 -6.11 -2.66
N SER A 33 8.91 -5.30 -3.68
CA SER A 33 9.79 -4.14 -3.97
C SER A 33 9.11 -2.86 -3.50
N LYS A 34 9.82 -2.04 -2.70
CA LYS A 34 9.37 -0.69 -2.35
C LYS A 34 9.76 0.28 -3.47
N ILE A 35 8.78 0.87 -4.13
CA ILE A 35 8.99 1.86 -5.19
C ILE A 35 8.35 3.21 -4.82
N GLU A 36 8.97 4.30 -5.23
CA GLU A 36 8.37 5.63 -5.09
C GLU A 36 7.14 5.75 -5.98
N VAL A 37 6.08 6.40 -5.47
CA VAL A 37 4.87 6.70 -6.25
C VAL A 37 5.22 7.59 -7.43
N ARG A 38 4.71 7.26 -8.61
CA ARG A 38 4.89 8.02 -9.85
C ARG A 38 3.55 8.46 -10.42
N ASP A 39 3.58 9.57 -11.15
CA ASP A 39 2.38 10.19 -11.72
C ASP A 39 1.75 9.35 -12.84
N ASP A 40 2.53 8.50 -13.50
CA ASP A 40 2.10 7.68 -14.62
C ASP A 40 1.41 6.37 -14.19
N GLY A 41 1.39 6.04 -12.89
CA GLY A 41 0.77 4.82 -12.38
C GLY A 41 1.42 3.51 -12.84
N CYS A 42 2.57 3.60 -13.54
CA CYS A 42 3.31 2.49 -14.09
C CYS A 42 4.56 2.26 -13.27
N TYR A 43 4.90 1.00 -12.97
CA TYR A 43 6.02 0.66 -12.09
C TYR A 43 6.77 -0.56 -12.58
N THR A 44 8.05 -0.40 -12.91
CA THR A 44 8.92 -1.51 -13.31
C THR A 44 9.66 -2.04 -12.09
N ALA A 45 9.65 -3.36 -11.90
CA ALA A 45 10.38 -4.01 -10.82
C ALA A 45 10.98 -5.33 -11.27
N VAL A 46 12.08 -5.70 -10.61
CA VAL A 46 12.70 -7.02 -10.75
C VAL A 46 12.57 -7.73 -9.42
N CYS A 47 11.84 -8.84 -9.38
CA CYS A 47 11.69 -9.60 -8.14
C CYS A 47 12.95 -10.43 -7.84
N LEU A 48 13.04 -11.02 -6.64
CA LEU A 48 14.17 -11.85 -6.21
C LEU A 48 14.39 -13.10 -7.09
N ALA A 49 13.35 -13.57 -7.78
CA ALA A 49 13.45 -14.67 -8.74
C ALA A 49 13.92 -14.22 -10.14
N GLY A 50 14.21 -12.93 -10.34
CA GLY A 50 14.68 -12.37 -11.61
C GLY A 50 13.57 -11.96 -12.58
N HIS A 51 12.28 -12.09 -12.22
CA HIS A 51 11.18 -11.65 -13.08
C HIS A 51 11.14 -10.14 -13.19
N LYS A 52 11.17 -9.64 -14.43
CA LYS A 52 10.94 -8.24 -14.75
C LYS A 52 9.46 -8.04 -15.07
N THR A 53 8.76 -7.30 -14.21
CA THR A 53 7.34 -7.00 -14.40
C THR A 53 7.11 -5.50 -14.53
N LEU A 54 6.11 -5.14 -15.32
CA LEU A 54 5.50 -3.81 -15.30
C LEU A 54 4.17 -3.91 -14.56
N THR A 55 4.08 -3.24 -13.42
CA THR A 55 2.87 -3.13 -12.62
C THR A 55 2.15 -1.82 -12.95
N ILE A 56 0.88 -1.90 -13.30
CA ILE A 56 -0.01 -0.75 -13.50
C ILE A 56 -0.98 -0.67 -12.33
N LEU A 57 -1.08 0.49 -11.69
CA LEU A 57 -2.09 0.70 -10.64
C LEU A 57 -3.48 0.84 -11.25
N GLN A 58 -4.46 0.26 -10.58
CA GLN A 58 -5.87 0.38 -10.97
C GLN A 58 -6.53 1.64 -10.40
N GLN A 59 -5.95 2.22 -9.34
CA GLN A 59 -6.44 3.43 -8.69
C GLN A 59 -6.38 4.62 -9.65
N HIS A 60 -7.41 5.45 -9.62
CA HIS A 60 -7.36 6.74 -10.28
C HIS A 60 -6.52 7.75 -9.50
N LYS A 61 -6.07 8.76 -10.22
CA LYS A 61 -5.22 9.83 -9.70
C LYS A 61 -5.79 10.52 -8.45
N PHE A 62 -7.12 10.69 -8.37
CA PHE A 62 -7.73 11.30 -7.19
C PHE A 62 -7.58 10.42 -5.93
N GLU A 63 -7.72 9.10 -6.05
CA GLU A 63 -7.57 8.16 -4.93
C GLU A 63 -6.14 8.18 -4.40
N VAL A 64 -5.15 8.14 -5.30
CA VAL A 64 -3.72 8.21 -4.95
C VAL A 64 -3.38 9.55 -4.29
N LEU A 65 -3.87 10.66 -4.82
CA LEU A 65 -3.64 11.99 -4.24
C LEU A 65 -4.25 12.14 -2.84
N PHE A 66 -5.41 11.55 -2.61
CA PHE A 66 -6.00 11.54 -1.27
C PHE A 66 -5.12 10.77 -0.29
N GLU A 67 -4.62 9.61 -0.70
CA GLU A 67 -3.72 8.78 0.11
C GLU A 67 -2.39 9.50 0.41
N ILE A 68 -1.84 10.22 -0.57
CA ILE A 68 -0.66 11.10 -0.36
C ILE A 68 -0.97 12.16 0.71
N GLY A 69 -2.16 12.76 0.67
CA GLY A 69 -2.58 13.73 1.69
C GLY A 69 -2.66 13.14 3.09
N ALA A 70 -3.16 11.90 3.22
CA ALA A 70 -3.21 11.20 4.49
C ALA A 70 -1.81 10.89 5.04
N ASN A 71 -0.90 10.40 4.19
CA ASN A 71 0.49 10.17 4.59
C ASN A 71 1.20 11.47 4.99
N ALA A 72 0.92 12.57 4.29
CA ALA A 72 1.46 13.88 4.66
C ALA A 72 0.98 14.36 6.05
N ILE A 73 -0.24 14.02 6.48
CA ILE A 73 -0.66 14.27 7.88
C ILE A 73 0.18 13.44 8.85
N LEU A 74 0.35 12.14 8.61
CA LEU A 74 1.14 11.25 9.48
C LEU A 74 2.59 11.74 9.62
N ASP A 75 3.15 12.29 8.54
CA ASP A 75 4.52 12.77 8.51
C ASP A 75 4.68 14.22 9.03
N GLY A 76 3.58 14.89 9.43
CA GLY A 76 3.58 16.26 9.95
C GLY A 76 3.62 17.37 8.88
N TYR A 77 3.49 17.02 7.60
CA TYR A 77 3.46 17.93 6.45
C TYR A 77 2.03 18.43 6.16
N HIS A 78 1.44 19.18 7.10
CA HIS A 78 0.03 19.58 7.05
C HIS A 78 -0.32 20.49 5.85
N ARG A 79 0.62 21.32 5.40
CA ARG A 79 0.41 22.18 4.23
C ARG A 79 0.30 21.34 2.95
N GLU A 80 1.19 20.36 2.81
CA GLU A 80 1.23 19.40 1.71
C GLU A 80 -0.03 18.52 1.74
N ALA A 81 -0.51 18.13 2.93
CA ALA A 81 -1.75 17.40 3.08
C ALA A 81 -2.95 18.17 2.49
N VAL A 82 -3.12 19.45 2.85
CA VAL A 82 -4.20 20.30 2.31
C VAL A 82 -4.08 20.45 0.79
N SER A 83 -2.86 20.63 0.26
CA SER A 83 -2.61 20.70 -1.18
C SER A 83 -2.99 19.41 -1.90
N SER A 84 -2.65 18.26 -1.33
CA SER A 84 -2.94 16.92 -1.88
C SER A 84 -4.44 16.60 -1.84
N PHE A 85 -5.15 16.88 -0.75
CA PHE A 85 -6.60 16.71 -0.68
C PHE A 85 -7.34 17.62 -1.66
N THR A 86 -6.87 18.85 -1.84
CA THR A 86 -7.40 19.77 -2.85
C THR A 86 -7.22 19.18 -4.25
N SER A 87 -6.01 18.72 -4.57
CA SER A 87 -5.70 18.14 -5.88
C SER A 87 -6.50 16.87 -6.14
N SER A 88 -6.72 16.04 -5.11
CA SER A 88 -7.63 14.89 -5.16
C SER A 88 -9.03 15.31 -5.57
N LEU A 89 -9.60 16.32 -4.91
CA LEU A 89 -10.95 16.81 -5.23
C LEU A 89 -11.05 17.32 -6.67
N GLU A 90 -10.06 18.05 -7.15
CA GLU A 90 -10.01 18.55 -8.53
C GLU A 90 -9.89 17.43 -9.56
N ARG A 91 -9.03 16.43 -9.32
CA ARG A 91 -8.91 15.25 -10.19
C ARG A 91 -10.17 14.39 -10.17
N PHE A 92 -10.92 14.38 -9.07
CA PHE A 92 -12.22 13.74 -9.02
C PHE A 92 -13.24 14.45 -9.93
N TYR A 93 -13.26 15.78 -9.98
CA TYR A 93 -14.15 16.51 -10.90
C TYR A 93 -13.86 16.15 -12.36
N GLU A 94 -12.58 16.11 -12.74
CA GLU A 94 -12.15 15.64 -14.06
C GLU A 94 -12.65 14.22 -14.37
N TYR A 95 -12.45 13.29 -13.41
CA TYR A 95 -12.93 11.91 -13.52
C TYR A 95 -14.46 11.84 -13.72
N ALA A 96 -15.23 12.56 -12.90
CA ALA A 96 -16.69 12.58 -12.98
C ALA A 96 -17.18 13.20 -14.30
N ILE A 97 -16.57 14.31 -14.76
CA ILE A 97 -16.90 14.92 -16.04
C ILE A 97 -16.70 13.93 -17.19
N ARG A 98 -15.56 13.21 -17.20
CA ARG A 98 -15.26 12.21 -18.23
C ARG A 98 -16.34 11.12 -18.27
N ILE A 99 -16.70 10.55 -17.13
CA ILE A 99 -17.75 9.53 -17.03
C ILE A 99 -19.11 10.05 -17.51
N LEU A 100 -19.51 11.25 -17.07
CA LEU A 100 -20.81 11.83 -17.42
C LEU A 100 -20.91 12.16 -18.92
N LEU A 101 -19.82 12.56 -19.57
CA LEU A 101 -19.79 12.81 -21.00
C LEU A 101 -19.81 11.52 -21.82
N GLU A 102 -19.07 10.50 -21.38
CA GLU A 102 -19.08 9.18 -22.01
C GLU A 102 -20.45 8.51 -21.95
N LYS A 103 -21.18 8.73 -20.86
CA LYS A 103 -22.56 8.25 -20.73
C LYS A 103 -23.52 8.82 -21.78
N ASN A 104 -23.15 9.95 -22.37
CA ASN A 104 -23.86 10.60 -23.47
C ASN A 104 -23.19 10.32 -24.84
N ASP A 105 -22.47 9.21 -24.94
CA ASP A 105 -21.84 8.72 -26.17
C ASP A 105 -20.82 9.70 -26.80
N LEU A 106 -20.21 10.56 -25.98
CA LEU A 106 -19.15 11.45 -26.45
C LEU A 106 -17.90 10.62 -26.81
N SER A 107 -17.48 10.70 -28.07
CA SER A 107 -16.25 10.02 -28.50
C SER A 107 -15.00 10.53 -27.76
N ASP A 108 -14.05 9.64 -27.50
CA ASP A 108 -12.81 9.99 -26.79
C ASP A 108 -12.03 11.09 -27.54
N GLY A 109 -11.97 11.04 -28.87
CA GLY A 109 -11.31 12.09 -29.67
C GLY A 109 -11.92 13.49 -29.50
N LEU A 110 -13.25 13.58 -29.42
CA LEU A 110 -13.93 14.85 -29.14
C LEU A 110 -13.71 15.29 -27.69
N PHE A 111 -13.76 14.36 -26.73
CA PHE A 111 -13.43 14.64 -25.34
C PHE A 111 -12.04 15.25 -25.21
N GLN A 112 -11.00 14.63 -25.79
CA GLN A 112 -9.62 15.14 -25.72
C GLN A 112 -9.50 16.55 -26.31
N THR A 113 -10.19 16.81 -27.41
CA THR A 113 -10.20 18.13 -28.07
C THR A 113 -10.80 19.21 -27.17
N VAL A 114 -11.95 18.93 -26.55
CA VAL A 114 -12.62 19.85 -25.63
C VAL A 114 -11.82 19.99 -24.32
N TRP A 115 -11.36 18.87 -23.76
CA TRP A 115 -10.63 18.82 -22.50
C TRP A 115 -9.34 19.64 -22.54
N LYS A 116 -8.61 19.61 -23.66
CA LYS A 116 -7.41 20.43 -23.87
C LYS A 116 -7.66 21.92 -23.63
N SER A 117 -8.87 22.42 -23.91
CA SER A 117 -9.26 23.82 -23.75
C SER A 117 -9.56 24.22 -22.29
N VAL A 118 -9.80 23.25 -21.40
CA VAL A 118 -10.21 23.47 -20.00
C VAL A 118 -9.30 22.81 -18.96
N SER A 119 -8.38 21.94 -19.38
CA SER A 119 -7.50 21.12 -18.51
C SER A 119 -6.65 21.91 -17.50
N ASN A 120 -6.34 23.17 -17.80
CA ASN A 120 -5.54 24.04 -16.93
C ASN A 120 -6.38 25.09 -16.17
N MET A 121 -7.71 24.93 -16.11
CA MET A 121 -8.63 25.93 -15.56
C MET A 121 -9.56 25.32 -14.52
N SER A 122 -9.07 25.18 -13.28
CA SER A 122 -9.79 24.52 -12.17
C SER A 122 -11.21 25.08 -11.95
N GLU A 123 -11.38 26.41 -12.02
CA GLU A 123 -12.69 27.06 -11.88
C GLU A 123 -13.66 26.66 -13.00
N ARG A 124 -13.17 26.53 -14.24
CA ARG A 124 -14.00 26.08 -15.37
C ARG A 124 -14.35 24.60 -15.27
N GLN A 125 -13.42 23.78 -14.76
CA GLN A 125 -13.68 22.37 -14.49
C GLN A 125 -14.76 22.21 -13.43
N LEU A 126 -14.69 22.97 -12.33
CA LEU A 126 -15.74 22.98 -11.31
C LEU A 126 -17.10 23.40 -11.88
N GLY A 127 -17.15 24.47 -12.69
CA GLY A 127 -18.36 24.88 -13.37
C GLY A 127 -18.95 23.78 -14.26
N ALA A 128 -18.12 23.14 -15.10
CA ALA A 128 -18.55 22.04 -15.96
C ALA A 128 -19.07 20.85 -15.14
N PHE A 129 -18.39 20.47 -14.07
CA PHE A 129 -18.82 19.43 -13.14
C PHE A 129 -20.21 19.74 -12.55
N ILE A 130 -20.43 20.96 -12.06
CA ILE A 130 -21.70 21.36 -11.44
C ILE A 130 -22.87 21.19 -12.42
N PHE A 131 -22.72 21.71 -13.65
CA PHE A 131 -23.79 21.62 -14.65
C PHE A 131 -24.03 20.19 -15.13
N LEU A 132 -22.96 19.40 -15.35
CA LEU A 132 -23.10 18.01 -15.78
C LEU A 132 -23.74 17.14 -14.68
N TRP A 133 -23.33 17.33 -13.42
CA TRP A 133 -23.92 16.64 -12.27
C TRP A 133 -25.41 16.96 -12.16
N ALA A 134 -25.76 18.25 -12.13
CA ALA A 134 -27.16 18.67 -12.02
C ALA A 134 -28.00 18.21 -13.20
N ASN A 135 -27.45 18.20 -14.41
CA ASN A 135 -28.15 17.68 -15.57
C ASN A 135 -28.40 16.16 -15.47
N HIS A 136 -27.43 15.39 -14.98
CA HIS A 136 -27.54 13.94 -14.92
C HIS A 136 -28.36 13.45 -13.72
N PHE A 137 -27.96 13.85 -12.50
CA PHE A 137 -28.57 13.38 -11.25
C PHE A 137 -29.79 14.20 -10.82
N LYS A 138 -30.10 15.30 -11.52
CA LYS A 138 -31.23 16.20 -11.21
C LYS A 138 -31.18 16.81 -9.81
N GLU A 139 -29.97 16.99 -9.28
CA GLU A 139 -29.70 17.58 -7.98
C GLU A 139 -28.48 18.51 -8.02
N ASN A 140 -28.40 19.44 -7.08
CA ASN A 140 -27.19 20.25 -6.92
C ASN A 140 -26.09 19.39 -6.24
N PRO A 141 -24.88 19.26 -6.81
CA PRO A 141 -23.84 18.51 -6.14
C PRO A 141 -23.45 19.14 -4.81
N LEU A 142 -23.23 18.30 -3.79
CA LEU A 142 -22.60 18.74 -2.54
C LEU A 142 -21.18 19.25 -2.83
N LEU A 143 -20.87 20.50 -2.46
CA LEU A 143 -19.55 21.11 -2.63
C LEU A 143 -18.94 21.46 -1.27
N LEU A 144 -17.65 21.81 -1.28
CA LEU A 144 -17.00 22.36 -0.08
C LEU A 144 -17.66 23.71 0.32
N PRO A 145 -17.86 23.95 1.62
CA PRO A 145 -18.37 25.24 2.09
C PRO A 145 -17.35 26.36 1.83
N ALA A 146 -17.85 27.59 1.62
CA ALA A 146 -17.04 28.76 1.27
C ALA A 146 -15.91 29.07 2.28
N SER A 147 -16.12 28.78 3.56
CA SER A 147 -15.10 28.92 4.61
C SER A 147 -13.89 28.02 4.37
N LEU A 148 -14.12 26.78 3.92
CA LEU A 148 -13.04 25.83 3.62
C LEU A 148 -12.36 26.12 2.28
N ILE A 149 -13.08 26.70 1.32
CA ILE A 149 -12.48 27.21 0.08
C ILE A 149 -11.53 28.37 0.40
N THR A 150 -11.96 29.29 1.27
CA THR A 150 -11.14 30.42 1.73
C THR A 150 -9.88 29.91 2.44
N PHE A 151 -10.04 28.98 3.37
CA PHE A 151 -8.93 28.33 4.06
C PHE A 151 -7.93 27.68 3.09
N ARG A 152 -8.42 26.89 2.13
CA ARG A 152 -7.57 26.26 1.09
C ARG A 152 -6.78 27.31 0.30
N ASN A 153 -7.41 28.41 -0.06
CA ASN A 153 -6.75 29.49 -0.80
C ASN A 153 -5.67 30.18 0.03
N GLU A 154 -5.87 30.35 1.33
CA GLU A 154 -4.83 30.87 2.23
C GLU A 154 -3.62 29.94 2.31
N VAL A 155 -3.85 28.62 2.44
CA VAL A 155 -2.78 27.62 2.52
C VAL A 155 -1.98 27.54 1.21
N ILE A 156 -2.69 27.44 0.08
CA ILE A 156 -2.06 27.23 -1.23
C ILE A 156 -1.42 28.51 -1.76
N HIS A 157 -2.12 29.64 -1.71
CA HIS A 157 -1.69 30.87 -2.40
C HIS A 157 -1.06 31.91 -1.49
N LYS A 158 -1.42 31.95 -0.19
CA LYS A 158 -0.86 32.92 0.76
C LYS A 158 0.22 32.34 1.68
N GLY A 159 0.52 31.05 1.54
CA GLY A 159 1.55 30.38 2.33
C GLY A 159 1.17 30.15 3.80
N LYS A 160 -0.13 30.13 4.14
CA LYS A 160 -0.57 29.73 5.49
C LYS A 160 -0.07 28.31 5.78
N ILE A 161 0.55 28.12 6.95
CA ILE A 161 0.92 26.81 7.48
C ILE A 161 -0.21 26.37 8.40
N PRO A 162 -1.02 25.37 8.02
CA PRO A 162 -2.15 24.93 8.84
C PRO A 162 -1.69 24.08 10.02
N SER A 163 -2.50 24.07 11.09
CA SER A 163 -2.34 23.08 12.17
C SER A 163 -2.77 21.69 11.70
N GLN A 164 -2.43 20.65 12.47
CA GLN A 164 -2.90 19.29 12.22
C GLN A 164 -4.42 19.21 12.23
N GLU A 165 -5.07 19.86 13.21
CA GLU A 165 -6.54 19.90 13.32
C GLU A 165 -7.19 20.58 12.12
N GLU A 166 -6.62 21.69 11.64
CA GLU A 166 -7.12 22.38 10.45
C GLU A 166 -6.98 21.50 9.19
N ALA A 167 -5.87 20.80 9.04
CA ALA A 167 -5.64 19.88 7.93
C ALA A 167 -6.59 18.66 7.98
N LEU A 168 -6.79 18.07 9.17
CA LEU A 168 -7.74 16.98 9.40
C LEU A 168 -9.16 17.41 9.08
N LYS A 169 -9.59 18.57 9.58
CA LYS A 169 -10.91 19.15 9.29
C LYS A 169 -11.13 19.34 7.79
N TYR A 170 -10.13 19.86 7.09
CA TYR A 170 -10.19 20.04 5.65
C TYR A 170 -10.27 18.69 4.90
N GLY A 171 -9.41 17.73 5.26
CA GLY A 171 -9.40 16.39 4.67
C GLY A 171 -10.73 15.65 4.88
N ASN A 172 -11.31 15.71 6.08
CA ASN A 172 -12.64 15.17 6.38
C ASN A 172 -13.74 15.83 5.54
N ALA A 173 -13.68 17.15 5.35
CA ALA A 173 -14.65 17.83 4.49
C ALA A 173 -14.54 17.39 3.02
N VAL A 174 -13.33 17.21 2.50
CA VAL A 174 -13.11 16.66 1.16
C VAL A 174 -13.63 15.23 1.07
N LEU A 175 -13.35 14.39 2.06
CA LEU A 175 -13.83 13.01 2.16
C LEU A 175 -15.36 12.92 2.12
N ASN A 176 -16.04 13.80 2.86
CA ASN A 176 -17.50 13.92 2.89
C ASN A 176 -18.09 14.40 1.56
N VAL A 177 -17.34 15.17 0.77
CA VAL A 177 -17.75 15.56 -0.58
C VAL A 177 -17.58 14.39 -1.56
N LEU A 178 -16.48 13.64 -1.46
CA LEU A 178 -16.08 12.63 -2.43
C LEU A 178 -16.86 11.31 -2.27
N ARG A 179 -16.91 10.74 -1.06
CA ARG A 179 -17.51 9.42 -0.80
C ARG A 179 -18.91 9.23 -1.37
N PRO A 180 -19.91 10.08 -1.06
CA PRO A 180 -21.27 9.87 -1.58
C PRO A 180 -21.30 9.97 -3.10
N LYS A 181 -20.41 10.75 -3.72
CA LYS A 181 -20.38 10.90 -5.18
C LYS A 181 -19.71 9.74 -5.89
N ILE A 182 -18.63 9.21 -5.31
CA ILE A 182 -18.00 7.99 -5.80
C ILE A 182 -19.02 6.85 -5.72
N LYS A 183 -19.73 6.73 -4.59
CA LYS A 183 -20.77 5.74 -4.40
C LYS A 183 -21.85 5.81 -5.47
N ILE A 184 -22.49 6.97 -5.67
CA ILE A 184 -23.56 7.10 -6.66
C ILE A 184 -23.06 6.87 -8.09
N ILE A 185 -21.86 7.34 -8.45
CA ILE A 185 -21.25 7.06 -9.76
C ILE A 185 -21.04 5.55 -9.94
N ASN A 186 -20.50 4.86 -8.94
CA ASN A 186 -20.22 3.43 -9.03
C ASN A 186 -21.52 2.60 -9.11
N GLU A 187 -22.55 2.98 -8.36
CA GLU A 187 -23.84 2.29 -8.35
C GLU A 187 -24.64 2.53 -9.64
N THR A 188 -24.68 3.76 -10.15
CA THR A 188 -25.55 4.15 -11.27
C THR A 188 -24.87 4.10 -12.63
N LEU A 189 -23.55 4.23 -12.67
CA LEU A 189 -22.74 4.32 -13.90
C LEU A 189 -21.63 3.26 -13.94
N SER A 190 -21.83 2.11 -13.27
CA SER A 190 -20.85 1.02 -13.14
C SER A 190 -20.15 0.61 -14.44
N GLU A 191 -20.88 0.53 -15.55
CA GLU A 191 -20.29 0.19 -16.85
C GLU A 191 -19.29 1.24 -17.36
N HIS A 192 -19.58 2.52 -17.08
CA HIS A 192 -18.74 3.64 -17.51
C HIS A 192 -17.51 3.75 -16.60
N VAL A 193 -17.67 3.42 -15.32
CA VAL A 193 -16.55 3.25 -14.38
C VAL A 193 -15.62 2.12 -14.86
N LYS A 194 -16.16 0.94 -15.20
CA LYS A 194 -15.36 -0.17 -15.75
C LYS A 194 -14.60 0.24 -17.01
N ASN A 195 -15.27 0.97 -17.91
CA ASN A 195 -14.64 1.47 -19.14
C ASN A 195 -13.54 2.49 -18.85
N ALA A 196 -13.72 3.37 -17.87
CA ALA A 196 -12.70 4.32 -17.43
C ALA A 196 -11.48 3.59 -16.82
N ASN A 197 -11.71 2.55 -16.02
CA ASN A 197 -10.65 1.72 -15.43
C ASN A 197 -9.87 0.99 -16.53
N PHE A 198 -10.58 0.33 -17.44
CA PHE A 198 -9.97 -0.39 -18.56
C PHE A 198 -9.12 0.54 -19.42
N ARG A 199 -9.62 1.74 -19.72
CA ARG A 199 -8.90 2.73 -20.51
C ARG A 199 -7.63 3.20 -19.82
N THR A 200 -7.69 3.49 -18.53
CA THR A 200 -6.51 3.89 -17.74
C THR A 200 -5.42 2.82 -17.79
N VAL A 201 -5.81 1.55 -17.63
CA VAL A 201 -4.89 0.41 -17.74
C VAL A 201 -4.36 0.25 -19.16
N ALA A 202 -5.21 0.37 -20.18
CA ALA A 202 -4.83 0.23 -21.58
C ALA A 202 -3.87 1.34 -22.04
N GLU A 203 -4.16 2.60 -21.74
CA GLU A 203 -3.29 3.75 -22.04
C GLU A 203 -1.91 3.60 -21.38
N SER A 204 -1.88 3.06 -20.16
CA SER A 204 -0.66 2.76 -19.41
C SER A 204 0.12 1.59 -20.02
N ALA A 205 -0.59 0.52 -20.41
CA ALA A 205 -0.01 -0.65 -21.06
C ALA A 205 0.56 -0.35 -22.45
N MET A 206 -0.04 0.57 -23.21
CA MET A 206 0.48 0.97 -24.54
C MET A 206 1.83 1.68 -24.46
N LYS A 207 2.18 2.25 -23.30
CA LYS A 207 3.50 2.87 -23.06
C LYS A 207 4.56 1.87 -22.60
N ALA A 208 4.16 0.61 -22.37
CA ALA A 208 5.05 -0.45 -21.91
C ALA A 208 5.94 -0.98 -23.02
N ASP A 209 7.17 -1.38 -22.66
CA ASP A 209 8.00 -2.22 -23.52
C ASP A 209 7.33 -3.59 -23.71
N ALA A 210 7.16 -4.01 -24.98
CA ALA A 210 6.51 -5.27 -25.35
C ALA A 210 7.20 -6.52 -24.77
N SER A 211 8.46 -6.42 -24.33
CA SER A 211 9.20 -7.50 -23.67
C SER A 211 8.82 -7.72 -22.20
N LEU A 212 8.11 -6.76 -21.57
CA LEU A 212 7.76 -6.84 -20.15
C LEU A 212 6.42 -7.55 -19.93
N LYS A 213 6.33 -8.35 -18.87
CA LYS A 213 5.05 -8.91 -18.41
C LYS A 213 4.27 -7.81 -17.69
N ILE A 214 3.11 -7.48 -18.23
CA ILE A 214 2.18 -6.50 -17.65
C ILE A 214 1.31 -7.19 -16.60
N GLN A 215 1.22 -6.57 -15.43
CA GLN A 215 0.31 -6.95 -14.36
C GLN A 215 -0.39 -5.70 -13.81
N THR A 216 -1.57 -5.86 -13.25
CA THR A 216 -2.27 -4.78 -12.55
C THR A 216 -2.26 -5.02 -11.04
N MET A 217 -2.32 -3.96 -10.26
CA MET A 217 -2.36 -4.03 -8.81
C MET A 217 -3.34 -2.98 -8.25
N CYS A 218 -4.05 -3.36 -7.19
CA CYS A 218 -4.77 -2.42 -6.34
C CYS A 218 -3.98 -2.17 -5.07
N ILE A 219 -3.92 -0.92 -4.65
CA ILE A 219 -3.37 -0.53 -3.35
C ILE A 219 -4.51 -0.22 -2.39
N GLY A 220 -4.28 -0.48 -1.09
CA GLY A 220 -5.20 -0.05 -0.05
C GLY A 220 -5.20 1.47 0.04
N VAL A 221 -6.29 2.10 -0.39
CA VAL A 221 -6.50 3.55 -0.38
C VAL A 221 -7.74 3.89 0.41
N ILE A 222 -7.75 5.06 1.06
CA ILE A 222 -8.90 5.52 1.85
C ILE A 222 -10.15 5.72 0.98
N LEU A 223 -9.96 6.29 -0.21
CA LEU A 223 -10.99 6.37 -1.24
C LEU A 223 -10.82 5.16 -2.15
N ASN A 224 -11.72 4.19 -2.05
CA ASN A 224 -11.76 3.05 -2.96
C ASN A 224 -13.07 3.06 -3.74
N GLN A 225 -13.01 2.68 -5.02
CA GLN A 225 -14.19 2.44 -5.84
C GLN A 225 -15.00 1.22 -5.38
N ASP A 226 -14.34 0.20 -4.84
CA ASP A 226 -15.03 -0.94 -4.25
C ASP A 226 -15.45 -0.58 -2.83
N SER A 227 -16.70 -0.13 -2.70
CA SER A 227 -17.36 0.19 -1.44
C SER A 227 -17.51 -1.07 -0.58
N ASN A 228 -16.44 -1.56 0.03
CA ASN A 228 -16.57 -2.47 1.16
C ASN A 228 -17.21 -1.69 2.31
N MET A 229 -18.34 -2.22 2.81
CA MET A 229 -19.17 -1.61 3.86
C MET A 229 -18.41 -1.19 5.12
N GLU A 230 -17.23 -1.77 5.39
CA GLU A 230 -16.41 -1.48 6.58
C GLU A 230 -15.71 -0.11 6.56
N SER A 231 -15.67 0.59 5.42
CA SER A 231 -15.07 1.93 5.30
C SER A 231 -16.10 3.07 5.35
N GLU A 232 -17.38 2.73 5.26
CA GLU A 232 -18.47 3.70 5.19
C GLU A 232 -18.69 4.34 6.55
N GLY A 233 -18.50 5.67 6.63
CA GLY A 233 -18.69 6.46 7.85
C GLY A 233 -17.44 6.72 8.69
N LYS A 234 -16.29 6.08 8.38
CA LYS A 234 -15.04 6.32 9.13
C LYS A 234 -14.51 7.74 8.92
N SER A 235 -14.09 8.43 9.97
CA SER A 235 -13.40 9.71 9.84
C SER A 235 -11.99 9.54 9.25
N LEU A 236 -11.38 10.63 8.80
CA LEU A 236 -10.00 10.61 8.32
C LEU A 236 -9.04 10.14 9.42
N GLU A 237 -9.26 10.54 10.67
CA GLU A 237 -8.50 10.13 11.85
C GLU A 237 -8.49 8.60 12.01
N GLU A 238 -9.65 7.96 11.87
CA GLU A 238 -9.75 6.50 11.96
C GLU A 238 -9.01 5.81 10.82
N HIS A 239 -9.04 6.40 9.62
CA HIS A 239 -8.25 5.91 8.50
C HIS A 239 -6.74 6.08 8.72
N LEU A 240 -6.31 7.20 9.29
CA LEU A 240 -4.89 7.44 9.56
C LEU A 240 -4.30 6.39 10.51
N ILE A 241 -5.07 5.91 11.50
CA ILE A 241 -4.67 4.79 12.37
C ILE A 241 -4.41 3.52 11.56
N LEU A 242 -5.27 3.24 10.57
CA LEU A 242 -5.13 2.07 9.71
C LEU A 242 -3.91 2.21 8.77
N VAL A 243 -3.76 3.37 8.14
CA VAL A 243 -2.62 3.67 7.25
C VAL A 243 -1.31 3.56 8.02
N ASP A 244 -1.23 4.12 9.23
CA ASP A 244 -0.03 4.06 10.08
C ASP A 244 0.29 2.61 10.49
N ARG A 245 -0.72 1.84 10.90
CA ARG A 245 -0.55 0.40 11.20
C ARG A 245 -0.02 -0.35 9.99
N THR A 246 -0.55 -0.08 8.80
CA THR A 246 -0.10 -0.70 7.55
C THR A 246 1.34 -0.31 7.22
N ARG A 247 1.74 0.96 7.41
CA ARG A 247 3.14 1.40 7.27
C ARG A 247 4.08 0.62 8.17
N ILE A 248 3.75 0.53 9.46
CA ILE A 248 4.52 -0.22 10.46
C ILE A 248 4.67 -1.70 10.07
N GLN A 249 3.58 -2.34 9.64
CA GLN A 249 3.61 -3.74 9.19
C GLN A 249 4.56 -3.93 8.00
N PHE A 250 4.50 -3.04 6.99
CA PHE A 250 5.36 -3.12 5.81
C PHE A 250 6.82 -2.78 6.10
N ASP A 251 7.11 -1.89 7.05
CA ASP A 251 8.47 -1.58 7.46
C ASP A 251 9.11 -2.74 8.20
N ASN A 252 8.38 -3.33 9.16
CA ASN A 252 8.82 -4.54 9.86
C ASN A 252 9.08 -5.70 8.88
N LEU A 253 8.22 -5.89 7.88
CA LEU A 253 8.41 -6.91 6.84
C LEU A 253 9.63 -6.62 5.97
N GLN A 254 9.89 -5.37 5.60
CA GLN A 254 11.02 -5.01 4.76
C GLN A 254 12.35 -5.16 5.49
N GLU A 255 12.43 -4.67 6.72
CA GLU A 255 13.61 -4.83 7.57
C GLU A 255 13.92 -6.31 7.77
N TYR A 256 12.88 -7.11 8.01
CA TYR A 256 12.94 -8.57 8.06
C TYR A 256 13.52 -9.19 6.77
N PHE A 257 13.04 -8.81 5.58
CA PHE A 257 13.56 -9.33 4.31
C PHE A 257 14.99 -8.88 4.03
N ASN A 258 15.33 -7.63 4.33
CA ASN A 258 16.66 -7.08 4.11
C ASN A 258 17.71 -7.79 4.98
N GLN A 259 17.38 -8.11 6.23
CA GLN A 259 18.26 -8.83 7.13
C GLN A 259 18.49 -10.29 6.68
N MET A 260 17.44 -10.96 6.22
CA MET A 260 17.54 -12.33 5.68
C MET A 260 18.37 -12.43 4.39
N LEU A 261 18.46 -11.35 3.61
CA LEU A 261 19.20 -11.30 2.34
C LEU A 261 20.62 -10.72 2.49
N SER A 262 21.01 -10.28 3.67
CA SER A 262 22.36 -9.79 3.92
C SER A 262 23.38 -10.94 3.82
N ARG A 263 24.09 -11.01 2.68
CA ARG A 263 25.12 -12.03 2.41
C ARG A 263 26.42 -11.85 3.21
N GLU A 264 26.46 -10.91 4.14
CA GLU A 264 27.67 -10.58 4.93
C GLU A 264 27.74 -11.34 6.27
N GLY A 265 26.75 -12.18 6.59
CA GLY A 265 26.76 -13.01 7.80
C GLY A 265 27.28 -14.42 7.56
N THR A 266 28.11 -14.93 8.49
CA THR A 266 28.46 -16.35 8.59
C THR A 266 27.18 -17.18 8.69
N ILE A 267 27.07 -18.25 7.90
CA ILE A 267 25.93 -19.18 7.99
C ILE A 267 25.97 -19.84 9.36
N MET A 268 24.98 -19.54 10.21
CA MET A 268 24.86 -20.18 11.53
C MET A 268 24.44 -21.64 11.37
N SER A 269 25.14 -22.52 12.05
CA SER A 269 24.76 -23.92 12.21
C SER A 269 23.51 -24.09 13.08
N LEU A 270 22.86 -25.24 12.98
CA LEU A 270 21.71 -25.61 13.81
C LEU A 270 22.00 -25.51 15.32
N GLY A 271 23.22 -25.88 15.72
CA GLY A 271 23.66 -25.79 17.12
C GLY A 271 23.78 -24.34 17.60
N GLU A 272 24.40 -23.48 16.78
CA GLU A 272 24.54 -22.06 17.12
C GLU A 272 23.18 -21.35 17.22
N ILE A 273 22.24 -21.66 16.31
CA ILE A 273 20.88 -21.12 16.39
C ILE A 273 20.17 -21.61 17.66
N HIS A 274 20.28 -22.90 17.97
CA HIS A 274 19.70 -23.47 19.18
C HIS A 274 20.23 -22.79 20.45
N ASP A 275 21.55 -22.75 20.61
CA ASP A 275 22.19 -22.22 21.81
C ASP A 275 21.92 -20.73 21.99
N PHE A 276 21.89 -19.99 20.87
CA PHE A 276 21.49 -18.60 20.87
C PHE A 276 20.05 -18.41 21.37
N LEU A 277 19.10 -19.14 20.80
CA LEU A 277 17.68 -18.95 21.12
C LEU A 277 17.34 -19.38 22.53
N VAL A 278 17.89 -20.49 23.02
CA VAL A 278 17.71 -20.93 24.41
C VAL A 278 18.31 -19.91 25.39
N ARG A 279 19.46 -19.31 25.05
CA ARG A 279 20.12 -18.30 25.90
C ARG A 279 19.38 -16.97 25.91
N LYS A 280 18.85 -16.52 24.78
CA LYS A 280 18.25 -15.17 24.63
C LYS A 280 16.75 -15.12 24.89
N PHE A 281 16.04 -16.22 24.68
CA PHE A 281 14.59 -16.32 24.82
C PHE A 281 14.23 -17.46 25.77
N PRO A 282 14.44 -17.29 27.10
CA PRO A 282 14.19 -18.36 28.08
C PRO A 282 12.71 -18.78 28.15
N GLU A 283 11.79 -17.97 27.64
CA GLU A 283 10.38 -18.31 27.50
C GLU A 283 10.08 -19.31 26.37
N LEU A 284 11.04 -19.55 25.47
CA LEU A 284 10.92 -20.49 24.38
C LEU A 284 11.36 -21.90 24.80
N ILE A 285 10.48 -22.87 24.61
CA ILE A 285 10.77 -24.28 24.80
C ILE A 285 11.24 -24.87 23.47
N ALA A 286 12.51 -25.31 23.43
CA ALA A 286 13.09 -25.98 22.28
C ALA A 286 12.70 -27.48 22.27
N LYS A 287 12.28 -27.98 21.10
CA LYS A 287 11.98 -29.39 20.85
C LYS A 287 12.75 -29.86 19.61
N LYS A 288 13.54 -30.91 19.75
CA LYS A 288 14.26 -31.51 18.63
C LYS A 288 13.29 -32.23 17.68
N CYS A 289 13.46 -32.01 16.38
CA CYS A 289 12.71 -32.64 15.30
C CYS A 289 13.58 -33.70 14.62
N LYS A 290 13.00 -34.85 14.25
CA LYS A 290 13.75 -35.96 13.61
C LYS A 290 13.65 -35.97 12.09
N ALA A 291 12.69 -35.27 11.50
CA ALA A 291 12.47 -35.24 10.05
C ALA A 291 11.63 -34.00 9.64
N PRO A 292 12.21 -33.03 8.92
CA PRO A 292 13.67 -32.83 8.75
C PRO A 292 14.37 -32.64 10.11
N ASP A 293 15.67 -32.97 10.19
CA ASP A 293 16.45 -32.81 11.41
C ASP A 293 16.56 -31.32 11.77
N GLY A 294 16.49 -31.00 13.06
CA GLY A 294 16.51 -29.62 13.53
C GLY A 294 15.75 -29.36 14.84
N TRP A 295 15.32 -28.13 15.03
CA TRP A 295 14.70 -27.62 16.26
C TRP A 295 13.44 -26.81 15.98
N SER A 296 12.41 -27.01 16.80
CA SER A 296 11.23 -26.16 16.87
C SER A 296 11.17 -25.44 18.22
N PHE A 297 10.84 -24.16 18.21
CA PHE A 297 10.79 -23.31 19.41
C PHE A 297 9.34 -22.87 19.67
N PHE A 298 8.84 -23.09 20.88
CA PHE A 298 7.45 -22.86 21.28
C PHE A 298 7.37 -21.86 22.45
N LEU A 299 6.38 -20.96 22.44
CA LEU A 299 6.20 -20.02 23.56
C LEU A 299 5.41 -20.68 24.71
N GLY A 300 6.10 -21.04 25.79
CA GLY A 300 5.48 -21.77 26.91
C GLY A 300 5.18 -23.25 26.60
N PRO A 301 4.28 -23.93 27.35
CA PRO A 301 4.02 -25.37 27.21
C PRO A 301 3.67 -25.75 25.77
N ILE A 302 4.31 -26.79 25.23
CA ILE A 302 4.21 -27.14 23.80
C ILE A 302 2.76 -27.49 23.42
N LYS A 303 2.19 -26.71 22.50
CA LYS A 303 0.93 -26.96 21.81
C LYS A 303 1.21 -27.19 20.33
N GLN A 304 0.50 -28.14 19.72
CA GLN A 304 0.66 -28.52 18.31
C GLN A 304 -0.72 -28.54 17.64
N GLY A 305 -0.75 -28.55 16.30
CA GLY A 305 -2.02 -28.51 15.54
C GLY A 305 -2.50 -27.08 15.30
N GLN A 306 -3.83 -26.89 15.28
CA GLN A 306 -4.45 -25.57 15.04
C GLN A 306 -4.06 -24.55 16.12
N ASP A 307 -3.89 -24.99 17.38
CA ASP A 307 -3.53 -24.13 18.51
C ASP A 307 -2.00 -24.09 18.76
N SER A 308 -1.20 -24.33 17.72
CA SER A 308 0.25 -24.38 17.84
C SER A 308 0.81 -23.05 18.34
N ASN A 309 1.60 -23.11 19.41
CA ASN A 309 2.37 -21.98 19.93
C ASN A 309 3.82 -21.99 19.42
N CYS A 310 4.08 -22.69 18.32
CA CYS A 310 5.39 -22.67 17.68
C CYS A 310 5.67 -21.28 17.11
N ILE A 311 6.83 -20.72 17.46
CA ILE A 311 7.28 -19.39 17.07
C ILE A 311 8.17 -19.48 15.83
N VAL A 312 9.19 -20.34 15.87
CA VAL A 312 10.14 -20.57 14.77
C VAL A 312 10.62 -22.01 14.73
N ARG A 313 11.15 -22.44 13.57
CA ARG A 313 11.90 -23.70 13.42
C ARG A 313 13.23 -23.44 12.72
N ALA A 314 14.25 -24.16 13.12
CA ALA A 314 15.54 -24.20 12.45
C ALA A 314 15.74 -25.64 11.96
N LEU A 315 15.87 -25.82 10.65
CA LEU A 315 15.90 -27.12 9.98
C LEU A 315 17.19 -27.25 9.16
N GLU A 316 17.71 -28.45 9.02
CA GLU A 316 18.86 -28.70 8.16
C GLU A 316 18.46 -28.56 6.68
N HIS A 317 19.27 -27.84 5.90
CA HIS A 317 19.08 -27.70 4.46
C HIS A 317 19.91 -28.74 3.68
N SER A 318 19.34 -29.31 2.61
CA SER A 318 19.98 -30.38 1.81
C SER A 318 21.31 -29.97 1.17
N ASP A 319 21.46 -28.68 0.86
CA ASP A 319 22.65 -28.12 0.19
C ASP A 319 23.66 -27.51 1.18
N GLY A 320 23.50 -27.76 2.49
CA GLY A 320 24.28 -27.17 3.57
C GLY A 320 23.66 -25.88 4.13
N GLY A 321 23.90 -25.63 5.43
CA GLY A 321 23.37 -24.48 6.18
C GLY A 321 22.03 -24.76 6.89
N THR A 322 21.50 -23.73 7.57
CA THR A 322 20.27 -23.84 8.35
C THR A 322 19.10 -23.13 7.66
N GLN A 323 18.05 -23.88 7.34
CA GLN A 323 16.77 -23.35 6.89
C GLN A 323 15.95 -22.90 8.10
N PHE A 324 15.60 -21.62 8.14
CA PHE A 324 14.81 -21.04 9.21
C PHE A 324 13.35 -20.84 8.76
N GLU A 325 12.42 -21.35 9.55
CA GLU A 325 10.98 -21.33 9.31
C GLU A 325 10.27 -20.45 10.33
N LEU A 326 9.51 -19.45 9.88
CA LEU A 326 8.74 -18.59 10.76
C LEU A 326 7.35 -19.16 11.02
N SER A 327 7.15 -19.79 12.17
CA SER A 327 5.91 -20.55 12.41
C SER A 327 4.68 -19.68 12.65
N VAL A 328 4.82 -18.46 13.18
CA VAL A 328 3.67 -17.57 13.44
C VAL A 328 3.20 -16.90 12.15
N SER A 329 4.10 -16.20 11.47
CA SER A 329 3.78 -15.57 10.17
C SER A 329 3.33 -16.59 9.13
N SER A 330 3.89 -17.83 9.16
CA SER A 330 3.43 -18.88 8.26
C SER A 330 1.98 -19.30 8.49
N ARG A 331 1.52 -19.33 9.75
CA ARG A 331 0.12 -19.67 10.08
C ARG A 331 -0.84 -18.59 9.61
N LEU A 332 -0.51 -17.33 9.85
CA LEU A 332 -1.39 -16.21 9.52
C LEU A 332 -1.63 -16.03 8.05
N GLU A 333 -0.56 -16.20 7.28
CA GLU A 333 -0.59 -16.03 5.84
C GLU A 333 -0.94 -17.33 5.13
N GLY A 334 -1.25 -18.40 5.87
CA GLY A 334 -1.58 -19.73 5.34
C GLY A 334 -0.47 -20.34 4.48
N THR A 335 0.77 -19.86 4.58
CA THR A 335 1.89 -20.23 3.69
C THR A 335 3.16 -20.49 4.47
N LYS A 336 3.86 -21.59 4.15
CA LYS A 336 5.14 -21.93 4.79
C LYS A 336 6.24 -20.93 4.37
N LYS A 337 6.68 -20.09 5.30
CA LYS A 337 7.82 -19.18 5.14
C LYS A 337 9.10 -19.84 5.64
N THR A 338 9.89 -20.34 4.70
CA THR A 338 11.23 -20.84 4.95
C THR A 338 12.27 -20.07 4.15
N SER A 339 13.44 -19.84 4.74
CA SER A 339 14.60 -19.26 4.06
C SER A 339 15.88 -19.86 4.62
N ILE A 340 16.95 -19.86 3.84
CA ILE A 340 18.30 -20.12 4.38
C ILE A 340 18.67 -18.90 5.24
N PHE A 341 19.00 -19.10 6.51
CA PHE A 341 19.42 -17.99 7.37
C PHE A 341 20.92 -17.75 7.25
N SER A 342 21.29 -16.60 6.70
CA SER A 342 22.64 -16.05 6.71
C SER A 342 22.59 -14.68 7.40
N GLY A 343 22.96 -14.62 8.67
CA GLY A 343 22.83 -13.40 9.48
C GLY A 343 23.53 -13.53 10.83
N SER A 344 23.66 -12.42 11.56
CA SER A 344 24.29 -12.38 12.89
C SER A 344 23.33 -12.83 14.01
N GLU A 345 23.86 -13.06 15.21
CA GLU A 345 23.06 -13.27 16.42
C GLU A 345 22.00 -12.17 16.62
N GLU A 346 22.34 -10.91 16.35
CA GLU A 346 21.41 -9.79 16.48
C GLU A 346 20.29 -9.84 15.43
N ALA A 347 20.60 -10.24 14.19
CA ALA A 347 19.57 -10.48 13.18
C ALA A 347 18.63 -11.63 13.58
N LEU A 348 19.17 -12.71 14.13
CA LEU A 348 18.38 -13.84 14.63
C LEU A 348 17.48 -13.42 15.79
N ARG A 349 17.99 -12.56 16.70
CA ARG A 349 17.22 -11.97 17.79
C ARG A 349 16.00 -11.23 17.27
N GLN A 350 16.22 -10.30 16.35
CA GLN A 350 15.19 -9.40 15.84
C GLN A 350 14.09 -10.17 15.10
N VAL A 351 14.47 -11.19 14.34
CA VAL A 351 13.53 -12.12 13.69
C VAL A 351 12.61 -12.81 14.72
N VAL A 352 13.17 -13.32 15.82
CA VAL A 352 12.39 -14.01 16.85
C VAL A 352 11.54 -13.04 17.66
N ASP A 353 12.06 -11.87 18.02
CA ASP A 353 11.30 -10.80 18.66
C ASP A 353 10.10 -10.36 17.82
N ALA A 354 10.23 -10.31 16.49
CA ALA A 354 9.13 -10.00 15.59
C ALA A 354 8.06 -11.10 15.60
N GLN A 355 8.45 -12.38 15.54
CA GLN A 355 7.49 -13.49 15.64
C GLN A 355 6.76 -13.52 16.98
N LEU A 356 7.47 -13.23 18.08
CA LEU A 356 6.87 -13.13 19.41
C LEU A 356 5.85 -11.99 19.51
N ARG A 357 6.14 -10.82 18.92
CA ARG A 357 5.19 -9.70 18.86
C ARG A 357 3.93 -10.08 18.09
N ILE A 358 4.09 -10.59 16.87
CA ILE A 358 2.95 -11.04 16.03
C ILE A 358 2.10 -12.08 16.76
N TYR A 359 2.73 -13.02 17.49
CA TYR A 359 2.02 -14.03 18.26
C TYR A 359 1.23 -13.43 19.43
N ARG A 360 1.81 -12.47 20.15
CA ARG A 360 1.17 -11.81 21.29
C ARG A 360 0.00 -10.92 20.88
N ASP A 361 0.10 -10.26 19.73
CA ASP A 361 -0.98 -9.41 19.18
C ASP A 361 -2.22 -10.22 18.70
N GLN A 362 -2.16 -11.55 18.74
CA GLN A 362 -3.23 -12.47 18.34
C GLN A 362 -3.91 -13.20 19.48
N LEU A 363 -3.33 -13.12 20.68
CA LEU A 363 -3.96 -13.54 21.93
C LEU A 363 -4.89 -12.43 22.41
#